data_AF-A0A1F5B2E1-F1
#
_entry.id   AF-A0A1F5B2E1-F1
#
_cell.length_a   1.000
_cell.length_b   1.000
_cell.length_c   1.000
_cell.angle_alpha   90.00
_cell.angle_beta   90.00
_cell.angle_gamma   90.00
#
_symmetry.space_group_name_H-M   'P 1'
#
loop_
_entity.id
_entity.type
_entity.pdbx_description
1 polymer ?
#
loop_
_entity_poly.entity_id
_entity_poly.type
_entity_poly.pdbx_seq_one_letter_code
_entity_poly.pdbx_strand_id
1 'polypeptide(L)'
;MESLSKEDLVGLVQSVFPRFPEDRRLAVLADIPRRAASENAEWKNRRRLAEDWAGLLSEGADIIPLEGVSLIAYPDVGSNNADLPPTVFLMNGSLPDSAEGLAACGREIPLAELFEANQLVLAPTEFSTTAPLKNAAARYGFRAATMPGFSEKMIPALKLDYAEVGRRTDILKEKLDRAQSADLLFRVDGALEYAISFDLRFNPAHTSSGRFPLKGTAGNLPSGETYIVPFEGGPGEPSRTKGTLPVEIKGELLLYMVMDNRAVAVDAEGPAGRQEAEHLEREPAYGNMAELGFGVLHDFGLRPIGELLLDEKLGVHVAFGRSDHFGGRVGPQDFSSPQEVVHLDRIYLQATQPRIVLESVTLGHERGFKERIYDKGKYLIF
;
A
#
# COMPACT_ATOMS: atom_id res chain seq x y z
N MET A 1 20.23 7.05 -13.54
CA MET A 1 19.47 7.09 -12.28
C MET A 1 18.19 7.83 -12.62
N GLU A 2 17.05 7.17 -12.48
CA GLU A 2 15.78 7.83 -12.76
C GLU A 2 15.52 8.85 -11.65
N SER A 3 15.10 10.06 -11.99
CA SER A 3 14.79 11.13 -11.02
C SER A 3 13.47 11.79 -11.41
N LEU A 4 12.84 12.47 -10.45
CA LEU A 4 11.71 13.35 -10.73
C LEU A 4 12.26 14.72 -11.12
N SER A 5 11.75 15.27 -12.22
CA SER A 5 11.94 16.68 -12.57
C SER A 5 11.10 17.58 -11.64
N LYS A 6 11.32 18.90 -11.72
CA LYS A 6 10.46 19.89 -11.08
C LYS A 6 9.01 19.72 -11.56
N GLU A 7 8.81 19.53 -12.85
CA GLU A 7 7.48 19.34 -13.45
C GLU A 7 6.80 18.07 -12.93
N ASP A 8 7.55 16.97 -12.77
CA ASP A 8 7.02 15.73 -12.20
C ASP A 8 6.58 15.92 -10.74
N LEU A 9 7.40 16.58 -9.90
CA LEU A 9 7.08 16.84 -8.50
C LEU A 9 5.89 17.78 -8.32
N VAL A 10 5.79 18.82 -9.16
CA VAL A 10 4.63 19.71 -9.18
C VAL A 10 3.37 18.93 -9.54
N GLY A 11 3.43 18.11 -10.60
CA GLY A 11 2.30 17.27 -11.02
C GLY A 11 1.92 16.24 -9.96
N LEU A 12 2.90 15.65 -9.27
CA LEU A 12 2.67 14.75 -8.15
C LEU A 12 1.91 15.45 -7.02
N VAL A 13 2.39 16.61 -6.56
CA VAL A 13 1.75 17.34 -5.45
C VAL A 13 0.32 17.76 -5.83
N GLN A 14 0.10 18.27 -7.04
CA GLN A 14 -1.23 18.68 -7.50
C GLN A 14 -2.21 17.49 -7.63
N SER A 15 -1.73 16.33 -8.08
CA SER A 15 -2.58 15.15 -8.26
C SER A 15 -2.85 14.40 -6.94
N VAL A 16 -1.87 14.37 -6.03
CA VAL A 16 -1.98 13.73 -4.71
C VAL A 16 -2.76 14.59 -3.73
N PHE A 17 -2.56 15.91 -3.75
CA PHE A 17 -3.21 16.85 -2.84
C PHE A 17 -4.09 17.84 -3.61
N PRO A 18 -5.38 17.50 -3.85
CA PRO A 18 -6.34 18.47 -4.37
C PRO A 18 -6.31 19.75 -3.54
N ARG A 19 -6.10 20.90 -4.21
CA ARG A 19 -5.77 22.16 -3.55
C ARG A 19 -6.91 22.68 -2.69
N PHE A 20 -6.58 23.11 -1.48
CA PHE A 20 -7.35 24.03 -0.66
C PHE A 20 -6.76 25.45 -0.75
N PRO A 21 -7.58 26.51 -0.60
CA PRO A 21 -7.08 27.89 -0.53
C PRO A 21 -6.10 28.12 0.63
N GLU A 22 -6.18 27.32 1.70
CA GLU A 22 -5.29 27.42 2.86
C GLU A 22 -3.98 26.64 2.71
N ASP A 23 -3.81 25.84 1.64
CA ASP A 23 -2.54 25.15 1.39
C ASP A 23 -1.46 26.18 1.03
N ARG A 24 -0.62 26.49 1.99
CA ARG A 24 0.44 27.51 1.84
C ARG A 24 1.82 26.92 1.96
N ARG A 25 2.01 25.85 2.74
CA ARG A 25 3.35 25.30 2.98
C ARG A 25 3.37 23.78 2.90
N LEU A 26 4.50 23.28 2.39
CA LEU A 26 4.80 21.87 2.26
C LEU A 26 6.10 21.53 3.00
N ALA A 27 6.07 20.47 3.79
CA ALA A 27 7.27 19.90 4.41
C ALA A 27 7.69 18.60 3.70
N VAL A 28 8.98 18.47 3.43
CA VAL A 28 9.61 17.20 3.03
C VAL A 28 10.38 16.67 4.23
N LEU A 29 10.02 15.47 4.71
CA LEU A 29 10.62 14.84 5.89
C LEU A 29 11.70 13.85 5.45
N ALA A 30 12.78 13.80 6.24
CA ALA A 30 13.83 12.79 6.13
C ALA A 30 14.24 12.29 7.52
N ASP A 31 14.29 10.96 7.69
CA ASP A 31 14.90 10.35 8.86
C ASP A 31 16.40 10.18 8.67
N ILE A 32 17.17 10.58 9.69
CA ILE A 32 18.63 10.56 9.68
C ILE A 32 19.13 9.43 10.56
N PRO A 33 20.01 8.56 10.06
CA PRO A 33 20.52 7.43 10.85
C PRO A 33 21.22 7.94 12.12
N ARG A 34 20.88 7.35 13.28
CA ARG A 34 21.55 7.61 14.56
C ARG A 34 23.03 7.28 14.50
N ARG A 35 23.40 6.29 13.69
CA ARG A 35 24.78 5.87 13.44
C ARG A 35 24.99 5.75 11.94
N ALA A 36 25.97 6.44 11.37
CA ALA A 36 26.24 6.36 9.92
C ALA A 36 26.41 4.91 9.41
N ALA A 37 26.91 4.00 10.25
CA ALA A 37 27.08 2.59 9.90
C ALA A 37 25.76 1.79 9.75
N SER A 38 24.61 2.29 10.22
CA SER A 38 23.31 1.65 10.00
C SER A 38 22.67 2.03 8.66
N GLU A 39 23.23 3.02 7.96
CA GLU A 39 22.73 3.44 6.66
C GLU A 39 23.06 2.39 5.59
N ASN A 40 22.04 2.03 4.81
CA ASN A 40 22.21 1.26 3.58
C ASN A 40 22.23 2.21 2.36
N ALA A 41 22.64 1.69 1.20
CA ALA A 41 22.78 2.50 -0.01
C ALA A 41 21.46 3.13 -0.48
N GLU A 42 20.34 2.43 -0.31
CA GLU A 42 19.01 2.94 -0.70
C GLU A 42 18.55 4.06 0.22
N TRP A 43 18.79 3.95 1.53
CA TRP A 43 18.50 5.00 2.51
C TRP A 43 19.33 6.25 2.25
N LYS A 44 20.62 6.09 1.94
CA LYS A 44 21.47 7.22 1.55
C LYS A 44 20.92 7.96 0.34
N ASN A 45 20.53 7.23 -0.70
CA ASN A 45 19.92 7.82 -1.89
C ASN A 45 18.57 8.46 -1.58
N ARG A 46 17.75 7.85 -0.71
CA ARG A 46 16.47 8.41 -0.27
C ARG A 46 16.62 9.77 0.40
N ARG A 47 17.60 9.92 1.30
CA ARG A 47 17.90 11.22 1.95
C ARG A 47 18.30 12.29 0.92
N ARG A 48 19.14 11.92 -0.03
CA ARG A 48 19.51 12.82 -1.14
C ARG A 48 18.29 13.21 -1.98
N LEU A 49 17.40 12.27 -2.29
CA LEU A 49 16.17 12.57 -3.01
C LEU A 49 15.26 13.51 -2.21
N ALA A 50 15.17 13.37 -0.89
CA ALA A 50 14.40 14.29 -0.05
C ALA A 50 14.95 15.74 -0.13
N GLU A 51 16.29 15.91 -0.11
CA GLU A 51 16.93 17.21 -0.35
C GLU A 51 16.60 17.77 -1.74
N ASP A 52 16.81 16.96 -2.78
CA ASP A 52 16.58 17.34 -4.17
C ASP A 52 15.11 17.74 -4.39
N TRP A 53 14.17 16.98 -3.81
CA TRP A 53 12.73 17.24 -3.91
C TRP A 53 12.34 18.53 -3.20
N ALA A 54 12.88 18.81 -2.02
CA ALA A 54 12.63 20.08 -1.33
C ALA A 54 13.12 21.28 -2.15
N GLY A 55 14.28 21.16 -2.80
CA GLY A 55 14.80 22.18 -3.72
C GLY A 55 13.92 22.39 -4.94
N LEU A 56 13.60 21.31 -5.67
CA LEU A 56 12.78 21.37 -6.88
C LEU A 56 11.34 21.86 -6.58
N LEU A 57 10.74 21.44 -5.47
CA LEU A 57 9.43 21.93 -5.05
C LEU A 57 9.48 23.41 -4.64
N SER A 58 10.59 23.89 -4.07
CA SER A 58 10.79 25.32 -3.81
C SER A 58 10.84 26.12 -5.11
N GLU A 59 11.53 25.62 -6.14
CA GLU A 59 11.55 26.24 -7.47
C GLU A 59 10.18 26.20 -8.17
N GLY A 60 9.38 25.17 -7.89
CA GLY A 60 8.01 24.99 -8.41
C GLY A 60 6.90 25.61 -7.55
N ALA A 61 7.24 26.30 -6.45
CA ALA A 61 6.28 26.72 -5.43
C ALA A 61 5.17 27.62 -6.01
N ASP A 62 5.51 28.52 -6.94
CA ASP A 62 4.54 29.41 -7.60
C ASP A 62 3.51 28.66 -8.48
N ILE A 63 3.85 27.45 -8.95
CA ILE A 63 2.97 26.61 -9.79
C ILE A 63 2.00 25.78 -8.91
N ILE A 64 2.41 25.42 -7.70
CA ILE A 64 1.57 24.75 -6.67
C ILE A 64 0.83 25.78 -5.79
N PRO A 65 0.89 27.07 -6.13
CA PRO A 65 0.94 28.25 -5.25
C PRO A 65 1.15 27.98 -3.74
N LEU A 66 2.39 27.65 -3.38
CA LEU A 66 2.90 27.56 -2.00
C LEU A 66 3.70 28.82 -1.65
N GLU A 67 3.56 29.30 -0.41
CA GLU A 67 4.36 30.37 0.18
C GLU A 67 5.74 29.88 0.64
N GLY A 68 5.93 28.56 0.80
CA GLY A 68 7.24 27.98 1.12
C GLY A 68 7.26 26.46 1.21
N VAL A 69 8.44 25.91 0.95
CA VAL A 69 8.75 24.48 1.14
C VAL A 69 9.84 24.36 2.18
N SER A 70 9.76 23.36 3.05
CA SER A 70 10.72 23.16 4.14
C SER A 70 11.26 21.74 4.14
N LEU A 71 12.58 21.59 4.18
CA LEU A 71 13.23 20.32 4.44
C LEU A 71 13.36 20.12 5.95
N ILE A 72 12.85 19.00 6.44
CA ILE A 72 12.76 18.69 7.86
C ILE A 72 13.46 17.37 8.12
N ALA A 73 14.34 17.36 9.11
CA ALA A 73 15.12 16.18 9.46
C ALA A 73 14.94 15.82 10.93
N TYR A 74 15.02 14.54 11.25
CA TYR A 74 14.96 14.05 12.61
C TYR A 74 15.75 12.74 12.76
N PRO A 75 16.24 12.39 13.97
CA PRO A 75 16.89 11.11 14.20
C PRO A 75 15.93 9.95 13.91
N ASP A 76 16.39 8.91 13.22
CA ASP A 76 15.57 7.74 12.94
C ASP A 76 14.98 7.14 14.23
N VAL A 77 13.81 6.51 14.08
CA VAL A 77 13.03 5.96 15.22
C VAL A 77 13.28 4.47 15.45
N GLY A 78 14.14 3.84 14.63
CA GLY A 78 14.59 2.45 14.78
C GLY A 78 13.56 1.36 14.42
N SER A 79 12.30 1.70 14.19
CA SER A 79 11.26 0.75 13.77
C SER A 79 10.12 1.43 13.04
N ASN A 80 9.48 0.70 12.12
CA ASN A 80 8.27 1.15 11.44
C ASN A 80 7.16 1.54 12.43
N ASN A 81 6.51 2.66 12.18
CA ASN A 81 5.38 3.21 12.94
C ASN A 81 5.68 3.58 14.40
N ALA A 82 6.95 3.69 14.79
CA ALA A 82 7.32 4.28 16.08
C ALA A 82 7.00 5.77 16.15
N ASP A 83 6.80 6.28 17.36
CA ASP A 83 6.51 7.70 17.60
C ASP A 83 7.66 8.59 17.08
N LEU A 84 7.29 9.67 16.40
CA LEU A 84 8.23 10.71 15.99
C LEU A 84 8.78 11.44 17.23
N PRO A 85 10.04 11.91 17.18
CA PRO A 85 10.64 12.64 18.29
C PRO A 85 9.89 13.96 18.58
N PRO A 86 9.88 14.44 19.83
CA PRO A 86 9.15 15.65 20.22
C PRO A 86 9.71 16.92 19.56
N THR A 87 10.95 16.88 19.10
CA THR A 87 11.63 17.94 18.34
C THR A 87 12.17 17.40 17.03
N VAL A 88 12.24 18.28 16.03
CA VAL A 88 12.79 18.03 14.70
C VAL A 88 13.66 19.22 14.29
N PHE A 89 14.38 19.10 13.19
CA PHE A 89 15.28 20.13 12.69
C PHE A 89 14.77 20.71 11.38
N LEU A 90 14.55 22.03 11.36
CA LEU A 90 14.35 22.79 10.14
C LEU A 90 15.71 23.01 9.48
N MET A 91 15.93 22.40 8.32
CA MET A 91 17.23 22.37 7.67
C MET A 91 17.50 23.64 6.86
N ASN A 92 18.74 24.14 6.92
CA ASN A 92 19.19 25.33 6.18
C ASN A 92 20.22 24.98 5.09
N GLY A 93 20.36 23.70 4.76
CA GLY A 93 21.36 23.17 3.83
C GLY A 93 21.22 21.66 3.70
N SER A 94 22.31 20.97 3.38
CA SER A 94 22.33 19.51 3.23
C SER A 94 22.06 18.77 4.54
N LEU A 95 21.49 17.57 4.43
CA LEU A 95 21.29 16.65 5.54
C LEU A 95 22.64 16.08 5.98
N PRO A 96 22.88 15.98 7.30
CA PRO A 96 24.10 15.36 7.81
C PRO A 96 24.08 13.84 7.57
N ASP A 97 25.25 13.21 7.58
CA ASP A 97 25.39 11.76 7.46
C ASP A 97 24.88 11.00 8.71
N SER A 98 24.74 11.67 9.85
CA SER A 98 24.22 11.09 11.08
C SER A 98 23.45 12.11 11.92
N ALA A 99 22.63 11.60 12.84
CA ALA A 99 21.82 12.42 13.73
C ALA A 99 22.66 13.41 14.59
N GLU A 100 23.93 13.11 14.86
CA GLU A 100 24.84 14.00 15.60
C GLU A 100 25.08 15.33 14.87
N GLY A 101 24.99 15.34 13.53
CA GLY A 101 25.18 16.55 12.72
C GLY A 101 23.94 17.44 12.61
N LEU A 102 22.77 17.00 13.08
CA LEU A 102 21.50 17.72 12.88
C LEU A 102 21.53 19.14 13.43
N ALA A 103 22.04 19.31 14.65
CA ALA A 103 22.12 20.61 15.31
C ALA A 103 23.09 21.59 14.62
N ALA A 104 24.04 21.09 13.82
CA ALA A 104 24.97 21.93 13.06
C ALA A 104 24.40 22.35 11.69
N CYS A 105 23.49 21.55 11.13
CA CYS A 105 22.93 21.74 9.78
C CYS A 105 21.52 22.35 9.76
N GLY A 106 20.83 22.38 10.92
CA GLY A 106 19.46 22.87 11.03
C GLY A 106 19.16 23.51 12.37
N ARG A 107 18.01 24.18 12.44
CA ARG A 107 17.46 24.77 13.66
C ARG A 107 16.46 23.81 14.28
N GLU A 108 16.68 23.41 15.52
CA GLU A 108 15.73 22.60 16.27
C GLU A 108 14.41 23.36 16.52
N ILE A 109 13.29 22.69 16.28
CA ILE A 109 11.93 23.19 16.51
C ILE A 109 11.06 22.09 17.14
N PRO A 110 10.01 22.44 17.89
CA PRO A 110 9.01 21.47 18.32
C PRO A 110 8.33 20.79 17.13
N LEU A 111 8.08 19.48 17.21
CA LEU A 111 7.35 18.75 16.17
C LEU A 111 5.94 19.33 15.93
N ALA A 112 5.30 19.88 16.96
CA ALA A 112 4.01 20.55 16.82
C ALA A 112 4.09 21.79 15.90
N GLU A 113 5.18 22.58 15.98
CA GLU A 113 5.38 23.76 15.14
C GLU A 113 5.43 23.38 13.65
N LEU A 114 6.07 22.23 13.33
CA LEU A 114 6.05 21.68 11.97
C LEU A 114 4.62 21.44 11.47
N PHE A 115 3.81 20.75 12.26
CA PHE A 115 2.46 20.36 11.87
C PHE A 115 1.49 21.55 11.79
N GLU A 116 1.66 22.54 12.66
CA GLU A 116 0.86 23.78 12.63
C GLU A 116 1.23 24.67 11.44
N ALA A 117 2.51 24.69 11.04
CA ALA A 117 2.99 25.54 9.96
C ALA A 117 2.74 24.96 8.56
N ASN A 118 2.56 23.65 8.39
CA ASN A 118 2.50 22.99 7.09
C ASN A 118 1.16 22.28 6.87
N GLN A 119 0.55 22.51 5.71
CA GLN A 119 -0.71 21.84 5.32
C GLN A 119 -0.45 20.55 4.56
N LEU A 120 0.72 20.44 3.93
CA LEU A 120 1.14 19.30 3.13
C LEU A 120 2.45 18.71 3.68
N VAL A 121 2.54 17.39 3.68
CA VAL A 121 3.72 16.66 4.15
C VAL A 121 4.04 15.54 3.16
N LEU A 122 5.28 15.49 2.69
CA LEU A 122 5.87 14.36 1.98
C LEU A 122 6.89 13.70 2.90
N ALA A 123 6.83 12.38 3.08
CA ALA A 123 7.73 11.66 3.97
C ALA A 123 8.35 10.42 3.27
N PRO A 124 9.35 10.61 2.38
CA PRO A 124 10.18 9.53 1.88
C PRO A 124 11.19 9.08 2.96
N THR A 125 10.77 8.21 3.86
CA THR A 125 11.55 7.79 5.04
C THR A 125 11.97 6.31 4.97
N GLU A 126 13.07 5.94 5.64
CA GLU A 126 13.44 4.51 5.82
C GLU A 126 12.40 3.81 6.66
N PHE A 127 12.16 4.32 7.87
CA PHE A 127 11.14 3.74 8.74
C PHE A 127 9.78 4.37 8.46
N SER A 128 8.74 3.54 8.43
CA SER A 128 7.37 4.01 8.20
C SER A 128 6.93 5.02 9.25
N THR A 129 6.46 6.16 8.77
CA THR A 129 5.85 7.22 9.57
C THR A 129 4.34 7.28 9.40
N THR A 130 3.74 6.28 8.75
CA THR A 130 2.33 6.29 8.36
C THR A 130 1.40 6.38 9.57
N ALA A 131 1.58 5.55 10.60
CA ALA A 131 0.75 5.59 11.81
C ALA A 131 0.92 6.90 12.61
N PRO A 132 2.14 7.36 12.97
CA PRO A 132 2.28 8.62 13.71
C PRO A 132 1.78 9.82 12.90
N LEU A 133 1.98 9.86 11.57
CA LEU A 133 1.46 10.95 10.75
C LEU A 133 -0.05 10.87 10.54
N LYS A 134 -0.68 9.69 10.52
CA LYS A 134 -2.16 9.56 10.56
C LYS A 134 -2.74 10.17 11.82
N ASN A 135 -2.17 9.85 12.98
CA ASN A 135 -2.60 10.39 14.27
C ASN A 135 -2.40 11.92 14.35
N ALA A 136 -1.24 12.40 13.88
CA ALA A 136 -0.94 13.83 13.86
C ALA A 136 -1.82 14.58 12.84
N ALA A 137 -2.02 14.05 11.64
CA ALA A 137 -2.88 14.66 10.63
C ALA A 137 -4.31 14.83 11.16
N ALA A 138 -4.89 13.79 11.78
CA ALA A 138 -6.22 13.88 12.38
C ALA A 138 -6.33 14.99 13.45
N ARG A 139 -5.24 15.31 14.15
CA ARG A 139 -5.17 16.34 15.18
C ARG A 139 -4.92 17.74 14.64
N TYR A 140 -3.98 17.90 13.70
CA TYR A 140 -3.48 19.20 13.23
C TYR A 140 -4.09 19.63 11.88
N GLY A 141 -4.76 18.72 11.17
CA GLY A 141 -5.49 19.00 9.93
C GLY A 141 -4.64 19.03 8.65
N PHE A 142 -3.32 18.81 8.72
CA PHE A 142 -2.47 18.64 7.54
C PHE A 142 -2.79 17.34 6.80
N ARG A 143 -2.23 17.20 5.60
CA ARG A 143 -2.31 15.99 4.78
C ARG A 143 -0.93 15.46 4.49
N ALA A 144 -0.76 14.14 4.51
CA ALA A 144 0.55 13.51 4.35
C ALA A 144 0.56 12.35 3.35
N ALA A 145 1.58 12.33 2.50
CA ALA A 145 1.96 11.19 1.69
C ALA A 145 3.24 10.58 2.28
N THR A 146 3.14 9.35 2.78
CA THR A 146 4.26 8.61 3.40
C THR A 146 4.78 7.56 2.46
N MET A 147 6.11 7.43 2.33
CA MET A 147 6.73 6.51 1.39
C MET A 147 7.76 5.64 2.15
N PRO A 148 7.29 4.72 3.02
CA PRO A 148 8.17 3.90 3.84
C PRO A 148 9.07 3.01 2.97
N GLY A 149 10.36 2.98 3.26
CA GLY A 149 11.31 2.17 2.50
C GLY A 149 11.45 2.61 1.04
N PHE A 150 11.04 3.83 0.68
CA PHE A 150 11.03 4.30 -0.71
C PHE A 150 12.36 4.05 -1.43
N SER A 151 12.32 3.48 -2.62
CA SER A 151 13.51 3.29 -3.46
C SER A 151 13.32 3.97 -4.81
N GLU A 152 14.43 4.25 -5.50
CA GLU A 152 14.40 4.87 -6.84
C GLU A 152 13.58 4.07 -7.85
N LYS A 153 13.45 2.76 -7.65
CA LYS A 153 12.62 1.88 -8.49
C LYS A 153 11.13 2.25 -8.44
N MET A 154 10.68 2.97 -7.41
CA MET A 154 9.30 3.46 -7.26
C MET A 154 9.05 4.80 -7.97
N ILE A 155 10.09 5.50 -8.46
CA ILE A 155 9.96 6.81 -9.13
C ILE A 155 8.96 6.81 -10.30
N PRO A 156 8.90 5.78 -11.18
CA PRO A 156 7.89 5.72 -12.23
C PRO A 156 6.45 5.82 -11.69
N ALA A 157 6.17 5.26 -10.51
CA ALA A 157 4.84 5.33 -9.90
C ALA A 157 4.48 6.72 -9.37
N LEU A 158 5.49 7.56 -9.07
CA LEU A 158 5.29 8.94 -8.65
C LEU A 158 5.04 9.90 -9.83
N LYS A 159 5.29 9.46 -11.07
CA LYS A 159 5.00 10.24 -12.29
C LYS A 159 3.56 10.07 -12.78
N LEU A 160 2.78 9.18 -12.15
CA LEU A 160 1.41 8.92 -12.54
C LEU A 160 0.50 10.09 -12.18
N ASP A 161 -0.56 10.28 -12.97
CA ASP A 161 -1.67 11.15 -12.57
C ASP A 161 -2.54 10.43 -11.53
N TYR A 162 -2.33 10.78 -10.26
CA TYR A 162 -3.11 10.21 -9.17
C TYR A 162 -4.59 10.55 -9.24
N ALA A 163 -5.03 11.55 -10.01
CA ALA A 163 -6.46 11.79 -10.28
C ALA A 163 -7.09 10.66 -11.08
N GLU A 164 -6.41 10.20 -12.12
CA GLU A 164 -6.86 9.06 -12.92
C GLU A 164 -6.74 7.75 -12.12
N VAL A 165 -5.68 7.56 -11.33
CA VAL A 165 -5.59 6.42 -10.39
C VAL A 165 -6.78 6.44 -9.42
N GLY A 166 -7.08 7.59 -8.81
CA GLY A 166 -8.21 7.78 -7.91
C GLY A 166 -9.56 7.47 -8.57
N ARG A 167 -9.79 7.98 -9.79
CA ARG A 167 -11.01 7.69 -10.55
C ARG A 167 -11.21 6.19 -10.74
N ARG A 168 -10.17 5.45 -11.13
CA ARG A 168 -10.22 3.99 -11.32
C ARG A 168 -10.53 3.26 -10.02
N THR A 169 -9.88 3.64 -8.93
CA THR A 169 -10.17 3.05 -7.61
C THR A 169 -11.60 3.36 -7.14
N ASP A 170 -12.10 4.57 -7.38
CA ASP A 170 -13.47 4.93 -6.99
C ASP A 170 -14.53 4.14 -7.80
N ILE A 171 -14.29 3.90 -9.09
CA ILE A 171 -15.15 3.04 -9.92
C ILE A 171 -15.17 1.60 -9.39
N LEU A 172 -14.00 1.05 -9.03
CA LEU A 172 -13.92 -0.28 -8.41
C LEU A 172 -14.70 -0.31 -7.10
N LYS A 173 -14.52 0.69 -6.24
CA LYS A 173 -15.24 0.78 -4.96
C LYS A 173 -16.74 0.78 -5.15
N GLU A 174 -17.26 1.61 -6.06
CA GLU A 174 -18.70 1.69 -6.33
C GLU A 174 -19.28 0.32 -6.75
N LYS A 175 -18.52 -0.44 -7.54
CA LYS A 175 -18.93 -1.78 -8.00
C LYS A 175 -18.87 -2.81 -6.88
N LEU A 176 -17.78 -2.83 -6.11
CA LEU A 176 -17.59 -3.77 -5.00
C LEU A 176 -18.58 -3.53 -3.87
N ASP A 177 -18.87 -2.27 -3.52
CA ASP A 177 -19.88 -1.92 -2.50
C ASP A 177 -21.29 -2.46 -2.84
N ARG A 178 -21.58 -2.72 -4.11
CA ARG A 178 -22.86 -3.26 -4.60
C ARG A 178 -22.81 -4.77 -4.89
N ALA A 179 -21.65 -5.39 -4.82
CA ALA A 179 -21.47 -6.80 -5.13
C ALA A 179 -21.77 -7.65 -3.89
N GLN A 180 -22.33 -8.84 -4.12
CA GLN A 180 -22.49 -9.88 -3.11
C GLN A 180 -21.41 -10.95 -3.22
N SER A 181 -20.80 -11.10 -4.40
CA SER A 181 -19.69 -12.04 -4.60
C SER A 181 -18.70 -11.56 -5.65
N ALA A 182 -17.49 -12.11 -5.61
CA ALA A 182 -16.52 -12.03 -6.70
C ALA A 182 -16.08 -13.45 -7.09
N ASP A 183 -16.43 -13.87 -8.31
CA ASP A 183 -16.02 -15.14 -8.89
C ASP A 183 -14.72 -14.92 -9.69
N LEU A 184 -13.63 -15.55 -9.25
CA LEU A 184 -12.33 -15.54 -9.93
C LEU A 184 -12.11 -16.87 -10.65
N LEU A 185 -11.72 -16.80 -11.92
CA LEU A 185 -11.32 -17.94 -12.74
C LEU A 185 -9.84 -17.84 -13.06
N PHE A 186 -9.10 -18.90 -12.77
CA PHE A 186 -7.68 -19.02 -13.05
C PHE A 186 -7.42 -20.08 -14.10
N ARG A 187 -6.43 -19.82 -14.96
CA ARG A 187 -5.85 -20.81 -15.87
C ARG A 187 -4.39 -21.04 -15.49
N VAL A 188 -4.05 -22.30 -15.26
CA VAL A 188 -2.71 -22.72 -14.83
C VAL A 188 -2.07 -23.57 -15.91
N ASP A 189 -0.80 -23.27 -16.20
CA ASP A 189 0.01 -23.91 -17.25
C ASP A 189 -0.71 -23.97 -18.62
N GLY A 190 -1.58 -22.99 -18.88
CA GLY A 190 -2.34 -22.85 -20.12
C GLY A 190 -3.50 -23.84 -20.32
N ALA A 191 -3.75 -24.76 -19.39
CA ALA A 191 -4.72 -25.85 -19.58
C ALA A 191 -5.64 -26.12 -18.39
N LEU A 192 -5.14 -26.01 -17.16
CA LEU A 192 -5.91 -26.35 -15.96
C LEU A 192 -6.73 -25.16 -15.50
N GLU A 193 -8.00 -25.38 -15.14
CA GLU A 193 -8.88 -24.32 -14.66
C GLU A 193 -9.21 -24.53 -13.18
N TYR A 194 -9.07 -23.46 -12.40
CA TYR A 194 -9.44 -23.40 -10.99
C TYR A 194 -10.30 -22.16 -10.75
N ALA A 195 -11.21 -22.26 -9.80
CA ALA A 195 -12.11 -21.15 -9.48
C ALA A 195 -12.32 -21.01 -7.99
N ILE A 196 -12.50 -19.77 -7.56
CA ILE A 196 -12.90 -19.40 -6.21
C ILE A 196 -13.99 -18.33 -6.29
N SER A 197 -14.96 -18.41 -5.40
CA SER A 197 -15.95 -17.36 -5.20
C SER A 197 -15.72 -16.75 -3.83
N PHE A 198 -15.55 -15.43 -3.77
CA PHE A 198 -15.48 -14.66 -2.53
C PHE A 198 -16.85 -14.11 -2.17
N ASP A 199 -17.22 -14.21 -0.89
CA ASP A 199 -18.40 -13.59 -0.34
C ASP A 199 -18.11 -12.13 0.02
N LEU A 200 -18.79 -11.17 -0.61
CA LEU A 200 -18.55 -9.74 -0.41
C LEU A 200 -19.63 -9.07 0.45
N ARG A 201 -20.60 -9.84 0.95
CA ARG A 201 -21.72 -9.29 1.72
C ARG A 201 -21.22 -8.62 3.00
N PHE A 202 -21.96 -7.63 3.48
CA PHE A 202 -21.81 -7.01 4.81
C PHE A 202 -20.57 -6.15 5.06
N ASN A 203 -19.52 -6.26 4.25
CA ASN A 203 -18.31 -5.44 4.37
C ASN A 203 -18.25 -4.40 3.24
N PRO A 204 -17.88 -3.14 3.53
CA PRO A 204 -17.64 -2.14 2.50
C PRO A 204 -16.29 -2.37 1.82
N ALA A 205 -16.17 -1.92 0.58
CA ALA A 205 -14.87 -1.77 -0.06
C ALA A 205 -14.18 -0.47 0.40
N HIS A 206 -12.85 -0.44 0.31
CA HIS A 206 -12.02 0.70 0.69
C HIS A 206 -11.07 1.07 -0.45
N THR A 207 -10.81 2.37 -0.61
CA THR A 207 -9.85 2.85 -1.62
C THR A 207 -8.53 3.21 -0.95
N SER A 208 -7.44 2.76 -1.57
CA SER A 208 -6.08 3.25 -1.33
C SER A 208 -5.62 3.88 -2.64
N SER A 209 -6.10 5.10 -2.91
CA SER A 209 -5.90 5.76 -4.20
C SER A 209 -4.57 6.50 -4.33
N GLY A 210 -3.90 6.76 -3.20
CA GLY A 210 -2.73 7.65 -3.14
C GLY A 210 -3.10 9.14 -3.21
N ARG A 211 -4.40 9.49 -3.15
CA ARG A 211 -4.87 10.88 -3.03
C ARG A 211 -5.30 11.21 -1.60
N PHE A 212 -5.10 12.47 -1.23
CA PHE A 212 -5.51 13.03 0.07
C PHE A 212 -6.39 14.27 -0.15
N PRO A 213 -7.67 14.09 -0.55
CA PRO A 213 -8.59 15.22 -0.76
C PRO A 213 -9.16 15.81 0.54
N LEU A 214 -9.10 15.07 1.65
CA LEU A 214 -9.67 15.48 2.93
C LEU A 214 -8.59 15.98 3.88
N LYS A 215 -8.86 17.07 4.62
CA LYS A 215 -7.95 17.55 5.66
C LYS A 215 -7.82 16.49 6.77
N GLY A 216 -6.63 16.41 7.37
CA GLY A 216 -6.34 15.47 8.44
C GLY A 216 -6.14 14.02 8.02
N THR A 217 -5.86 13.75 6.75
CA THR A 217 -5.58 12.39 6.25
C THR A 217 -4.11 12.18 5.93
N ALA A 218 -3.59 11.00 6.26
CA ALA A 218 -2.28 10.54 5.85
C ALA A 218 -2.36 9.11 5.30
N GLY A 219 -1.49 8.77 4.36
CA GLY A 219 -1.43 7.42 3.81
C GLY A 219 -0.24 7.22 2.88
N ASN A 220 -0.14 6.00 2.37
CA ASN A 220 1.01 5.60 1.59
C ASN A 220 1.00 6.17 0.17
N LEU A 221 2.20 6.42 -0.34
CA LEU A 221 2.49 6.71 -1.73
C LEU A 221 3.79 5.95 -2.11
N PRO A 222 3.88 5.28 -3.28
CA PRO A 222 2.81 5.05 -4.25
C PRO A 222 1.62 4.29 -3.67
N SER A 223 0.47 4.45 -4.30
CA SER A 223 -0.73 3.65 -4.02
C SER A 223 -1.59 3.56 -5.28
N GLY A 224 -2.69 2.81 -5.25
CA GLY A 224 -3.55 2.65 -6.42
C GLY A 224 -4.29 1.32 -6.43
N GLU A 225 -5.13 1.10 -5.43
CA GLU A 225 -6.00 -0.07 -5.38
C GLU A 225 -7.37 0.24 -4.77
N THR A 226 -8.27 -0.71 -4.95
CA THR A 226 -9.45 -0.87 -4.10
C THR A 226 -9.44 -2.25 -3.50
N TYR A 227 -9.77 -2.37 -2.23
CA TYR A 227 -9.79 -3.65 -1.55
C TYR A 227 -11.07 -3.84 -0.74
N ILE A 228 -11.36 -5.09 -0.41
CA ILE A 228 -12.47 -5.49 0.45
C ILE A 228 -12.06 -6.71 1.25
N VAL A 229 -12.39 -6.73 2.55
CA VAL A 229 -12.27 -7.94 3.37
C VAL A 229 -13.45 -8.84 3.02
N PRO A 230 -13.24 -10.05 2.46
CA PRO A 230 -14.34 -10.98 2.23
C PRO A 230 -15.08 -11.29 3.53
N PHE A 231 -16.39 -11.55 3.46
CA PHE A 231 -17.18 -11.84 4.65
C PHE A 231 -16.70 -13.12 5.31
N GLU A 232 -16.17 -12.99 6.53
CA GLU A 232 -15.55 -14.09 7.28
C GLU A 232 -16.55 -14.99 8.01
N GLY A 233 -17.86 -14.74 7.84
CA GLY A 233 -18.93 -15.43 8.57
C GLY A 233 -19.24 -14.80 9.92
N GLY A 234 -20.41 -15.08 10.48
CA GLY A 234 -20.84 -14.64 11.81
C GLY A 234 -21.90 -15.55 12.42
N PRO A 235 -22.35 -15.28 13.66
CA PRO A 235 -23.33 -16.10 14.33
C PRO A 235 -24.60 -16.30 13.48
N GLY A 236 -24.84 -17.54 13.03
CA GLY A 236 -26.00 -17.89 12.20
C GLY A 236 -25.90 -17.54 10.71
N GLU A 237 -24.80 -16.94 10.25
CA GLU A 237 -24.58 -16.57 8.85
C GLU A 237 -23.16 -16.96 8.43
N PRO A 238 -22.94 -18.16 7.86
CA PRO A 238 -21.63 -18.59 7.42
C PRO A 238 -21.15 -17.79 6.20
N SER A 239 -19.83 -17.71 6.04
CA SER A 239 -19.24 -17.20 4.79
C SER A 239 -19.60 -18.12 3.62
N ARG A 240 -19.77 -17.54 2.45
CA ARG A 240 -19.92 -18.28 1.18
C ARG A 240 -18.60 -18.39 0.41
N THR A 241 -17.50 -17.84 0.93
CA THR A 241 -16.19 -17.89 0.28
C THR A 241 -15.70 -19.33 0.19
N LYS A 242 -15.53 -19.85 -1.03
CA LYS A 242 -15.09 -21.22 -1.27
C LYS A 242 -14.53 -21.44 -2.67
N GLY A 243 -13.71 -22.48 -2.81
CA GLY A 243 -13.18 -22.95 -4.09
C GLY A 243 -11.74 -23.41 -3.97
N THR A 244 -11.01 -23.32 -5.08
CA THR A 244 -9.58 -23.64 -5.14
C THR A 244 -8.81 -22.42 -5.59
N LEU A 245 -7.92 -21.93 -4.72
CA LEU A 245 -7.03 -20.81 -5.00
C LEU A 245 -5.64 -21.33 -5.38
N PRO A 246 -5.23 -21.24 -6.66
CA PRO A 246 -3.87 -21.57 -7.05
C PRO A 246 -2.90 -20.46 -6.62
N VAL A 247 -1.74 -20.83 -6.11
CA VAL A 247 -0.65 -19.93 -5.75
C VAL A 247 0.67 -20.54 -6.19
N GLU A 248 1.56 -19.73 -6.75
CA GLU A 248 2.92 -20.15 -7.09
C GLU A 248 3.90 -19.73 -5.98
N ILE A 249 4.62 -20.70 -5.40
CA ILE A 249 5.63 -20.46 -4.36
C ILE A 249 6.91 -21.18 -4.75
N LYS A 250 8.00 -20.42 -4.93
CA LYS A 250 9.33 -20.96 -5.29
C LYS A 250 9.30 -21.89 -6.53
N GLY A 251 8.42 -21.59 -7.50
CA GLY A 251 8.22 -22.38 -8.73
C GLY A 251 7.28 -23.59 -8.59
N GLU A 252 6.85 -23.92 -7.37
CA GLU A 252 5.84 -24.96 -7.12
C GLU A 252 4.44 -24.36 -7.20
N LEU A 253 3.51 -25.11 -7.80
CA LEU A 253 2.09 -24.77 -7.80
C LEU A 253 1.44 -25.39 -6.56
N LEU A 254 0.82 -24.55 -5.75
CA LEU A 254 0.06 -24.93 -4.57
C LEU A 254 -1.42 -24.64 -4.81
N LEU A 255 -2.29 -25.59 -4.48
CA LEU A 255 -3.74 -25.46 -4.63
C LEU A 255 -4.39 -25.41 -3.24
N TYR A 256 -4.78 -24.22 -2.80
CA TYR A 256 -5.44 -24.04 -1.51
C TYR A 256 -6.93 -24.36 -1.66
N MET A 257 -7.41 -25.35 -0.92
CA MET A 257 -8.83 -25.63 -0.78
C MET A 257 -9.42 -24.65 0.22
N VAL A 258 -10.31 -23.77 -0.24
CA VAL A 258 -10.93 -22.74 0.58
C VAL A 258 -12.38 -23.11 0.87
N MET A 259 -12.75 -23.06 2.15
CA MET A 259 -14.10 -23.27 2.66
C MET A 259 -14.38 -22.27 3.80
N ASP A 260 -15.57 -21.68 3.79
CA ASP A 260 -16.04 -20.73 4.82
C ASP A 260 -14.99 -19.64 5.14
N ASN A 261 -14.44 -19.02 4.09
CA ASN A 261 -13.39 -17.99 4.16
C ASN A 261 -12.01 -18.42 4.63
N ARG A 262 -11.74 -19.72 4.71
CA ARG A 262 -10.45 -20.23 5.17
C ARG A 262 -9.89 -21.26 4.21
N ALA A 263 -8.61 -21.15 3.90
CA ALA A 263 -7.85 -22.28 3.39
C ALA A 263 -7.80 -23.36 4.47
N VAL A 264 -8.25 -24.56 4.14
CA VAL A 264 -8.32 -25.71 5.06
C VAL A 264 -7.37 -26.84 4.67
N ALA A 265 -6.86 -26.81 3.44
CA ALA A 265 -5.87 -27.75 2.94
C ALA A 265 -5.08 -27.12 1.79
N VAL A 266 -3.88 -27.63 1.55
CA VAL A 266 -3.04 -27.29 0.40
C VAL A 266 -2.67 -28.58 -0.31
N ASP A 267 -3.00 -28.68 -1.59
CA ASP A 267 -2.54 -29.76 -2.45
C ASP A 267 -1.29 -29.31 -3.23
N ALA A 268 -0.18 -30.02 -3.02
CA ALA A 268 1.08 -29.82 -3.70
C ALA A 268 2.05 -30.99 -3.48
N GLU A 269 2.82 -31.35 -4.52
CA GLU A 269 3.73 -32.51 -4.49
C GLU A 269 5.14 -32.17 -3.94
N GLY A 270 5.55 -30.90 -3.98
CA GLY A 270 6.90 -30.48 -3.66
C GLY A 270 7.13 -30.06 -2.21
N PRO A 271 8.40 -29.79 -1.83
CA PRO A 271 8.76 -29.39 -0.47
C PRO A 271 8.12 -28.08 -0.01
N ALA A 272 7.92 -27.09 -0.90
CA ALA A 272 7.21 -25.87 -0.53
C ALA A 272 5.75 -26.19 -0.18
N GLY A 273 5.11 -27.07 -0.95
CA GLY A 273 3.77 -27.60 -0.67
C GLY A 273 3.62 -28.20 0.72
N ARG A 274 4.52 -29.11 1.09
CA ARG A 274 4.51 -29.76 2.41
C ARG A 274 4.72 -28.77 3.55
N GLN A 275 5.69 -27.87 3.40
CA GLN A 275 5.96 -26.83 4.41
C GLN A 275 4.72 -25.96 4.62
N GLU A 276 4.04 -25.61 3.54
CA GLU A 276 2.83 -24.79 3.60
C GLU A 276 1.66 -25.52 4.27
N ALA A 277 1.44 -26.80 3.93
CA ALA A 277 0.40 -27.62 4.55
C ALA A 277 0.64 -27.77 6.07
N GLU A 278 1.88 -28.06 6.48
CA GLU A 278 2.28 -28.15 7.89
C GLU A 278 2.10 -26.80 8.62
N HIS A 279 2.43 -25.68 7.96
CA HIS A 279 2.25 -24.36 8.53
C HIS A 279 0.76 -24.02 8.71
N LEU A 280 -0.07 -24.29 7.69
CA LEU A 280 -1.51 -24.06 7.75
C LEU A 280 -2.20 -24.90 8.83
N GLU A 281 -1.77 -26.15 9.03
CA GLU A 281 -2.29 -27.00 10.12
C GLU A 281 -1.90 -26.45 11.49
N ARG A 282 -0.65 -26.00 11.64
CA ARG A 282 -0.14 -25.42 12.90
C ARG A 282 -0.77 -24.05 13.21
N GLU A 283 -1.02 -23.25 12.19
CA GLU A 283 -1.50 -21.88 12.31
C GLU A 283 -2.77 -21.65 11.46
N PRO A 284 -3.95 -22.12 11.91
CA PRO A 284 -5.17 -21.98 11.12
C PRO A 284 -5.58 -20.53 10.80
N ALA A 285 -5.16 -19.56 11.62
CA ALA A 285 -5.44 -18.14 11.37
C ALA A 285 -4.73 -17.62 10.12
N TYR A 286 -3.56 -18.17 9.76
CA TYR A 286 -2.90 -17.90 8.49
C TYR A 286 -3.80 -18.19 7.29
N GLY A 287 -4.63 -19.23 7.36
CA GLY A 287 -5.51 -19.64 6.27
C GLY A 287 -6.67 -18.69 5.97
N ASN A 288 -6.91 -17.65 6.78
CA ASN A 288 -8.01 -16.73 6.56
C ASN A 288 -7.84 -15.92 5.26
N MET A 289 -8.91 -15.79 4.46
CA MET A 289 -8.92 -14.89 3.30
C MET A 289 -9.12 -13.46 3.83
N ALA A 290 -8.01 -12.75 4.01
CA ALA A 290 -7.95 -11.49 4.73
C ALA A 290 -8.32 -10.27 3.88
N GLU A 291 -8.04 -10.34 2.58
CA GLU A 291 -8.27 -9.24 1.64
C GLU A 291 -8.46 -9.78 0.22
N LEU A 292 -9.37 -9.17 -0.53
CA LEU A 292 -9.40 -9.22 -1.97
C LEU A 292 -9.13 -7.80 -2.50
N GLY A 293 -7.94 -7.60 -3.06
CA GLY A 293 -7.48 -6.31 -3.55
C GLY A 293 -7.42 -6.23 -5.06
N PHE A 294 -7.62 -5.02 -5.58
CA PHE A 294 -7.72 -4.69 -7.00
C PHE A 294 -6.78 -3.54 -7.32
N GLY A 295 -5.49 -3.84 -7.48
CA GLY A 295 -4.48 -2.89 -7.92
C GLY A 295 -4.71 -2.47 -9.38
N VAL A 296 -4.47 -1.18 -9.68
CA VAL A 296 -4.69 -0.60 -11.02
C VAL A 296 -3.41 -0.11 -11.70
N LEU A 297 -2.27 -0.17 -11.02
CA LEU A 297 -1.04 0.48 -11.48
C LEU A 297 -0.36 -0.23 -12.66
N HIS A 298 -0.59 -1.52 -12.89
CA HIS A 298 -0.03 -2.23 -14.05
C HIS A 298 -0.55 -1.68 -15.38
N ASP A 299 -1.80 -1.22 -15.43
CA ASP A 299 -2.42 -0.63 -16.63
C ASP A 299 -1.78 0.72 -17.01
N PHE A 300 -1.03 1.34 -16.09
CA PHE A 300 -0.22 2.54 -16.36
C PHE A 300 1.21 2.21 -16.84
N GLY A 301 1.50 0.93 -17.10
CA GLY A 301 2.79 0.48 -17.61
C GLY A 301 3.81 0.12 -16.52
N LEU A 302 3.43 0.14 -15.25
CA LEU A 302 4.31 -0.28 -14.17
C LEU A 302 4.53 -1.80 -14.17
N ARG A 303 5.63 -2.21 -13.53
CA ARG A 303 6.08 -3.60 -13.42
C ARG A 303 6.51 -3.88 -11.98
N PRO A 304 6.44 -5.15 -11.53
CA PRO A 304 6.91 -5.51 -10.20
C PRO A 304 8.39 -5.15 -10.03
N ILE A 305 8.71 -4.58 -8.88
CA ILE A 305 10.07 -4.15 -8.51
C ILE A 305 10.65 -4.96 -7.35
N GLY A 306 9.87 -5.90 -6.80
CA GLY A 306 10.23 -6.70 -5.62
C GLY A 306 9.93 -5.99 -4.30
N GLU A 307 9.14 -4.91 -4.33
CA GLU A 307 8.76 -4.13 -3.14
C GLU A 307 7.25 -4.23 -2.95
N LEU A 308 6.83 -4.86 -1.85
CA LEU A 308 5.42 -5.16 -1.59
C LEU A 308 4.53 -3.91 -1.67
N LEU A 309 5.00 -2.77 -1.14
CA LEU A 309 4.29 -1.50 -1.14
C LEU A 309 3.80 -1.07 -2.54
N LEU A 310 4.59 -1.32 -3.58
CA LEU A 310 4.21 -1.03 -4.97
C LEU A 310 3.56 -2.23 -5.64
N ASP A 311 4.14 -3.42 -5.46
CA ASP A 311 3.80 -4.59 -6.24
C ASP A 311 2.35 -5.03 -6.02
N GLU A 312 1.82 -4.89 -4.80
CA GLU A 312 0.41 -5.19 -4.49
C GLU A 312 -0.57 -4.29 -5.27
N LYS A 313 -0.18 -3.04 -5.55
CA LYS A 313 -0.98 -2.06 -6.29
C LYS A 313 -0.99 -2.30 -7.80
N LEU A 314 -0.22 -3.27 -8.29
CA LEU A 314 -0.13 -3.54 -9.72
C LEU A 314 -1.33 -4.33 -10.26
N GLY A 315 -1.97 -5.20 -9.46
CA GLY A 315 -3.03 -6.05 -9.99
C GLY A 315 -3.94 -6.64 -8.92
N VAL A 316 -4.81 -7.54 -9.35
CA VAL A 316 -5.68 -8.29 -8.42
C VAL A 316 -4.81 -9.16 -7.51
N HIS A 317 -5.07 -9.13 -6.21
CA HIS A 317 -4.37 -9.94 -5.23
C HIS A 317 -5.33 -10.47 -4.17
N VAL A 318 -4.93 -11.57 -3.53
CA VAL A 318 -5.64 -12.15 -2.39
C VAL A 318 -4.67 -12.24 -1.22
N ALA A 319 -5.05 -11.66 -0.09
CA ALA A 319 -4.24 -11.72 1.13
C ALA A 319 -4.69 -12.85 2.06
N PHE A 320 -3.71 -13.47 2.71
CA PHE A 320 -3.90 -14.47 3.76
C PHE A 320 -3.66 -13.86 5.15
N GLY A 321 -4.36 -14.35 6.16
CA GLY A 321 -4.07 -14.08 7.57
C GLY A 321 -4.91 -12.97 8.22
N ARG A 322 -4.24 -11.97 8.80
CA ARG A 322 -4.81 -10.94 9.66
C ARG A 322 -5.64 -9.93 8.85
N SER A 323 -6.85 -9.61 9.31
CA SER A 323 -7.80 -8.74 8.60
C SER A 323 -8.44 -7.63 9.46
N ASP A 324 -8.34 -7.69 10.79
CA ASP A 324 -8.90 -6.71 11.74
C ASP A 324 -8.58 -5.23 11.42
N HIS A 325 -7.36 -4.95 10.99
CA HIS A 325 -6.88 -3.61 10.61
C HIS A 325 -7.46 -3.10 9.28
N PHE A 326 -8.10 -3.98 8.51
CA PHE A 326 -8.86 -3.67 7.29
C PHE A 326 -10.38 -3.81 7.47
N GLY A 327 -10.85 -4.03 8.71
CA GLY A 327 -12.28 -4.16 9.04
C GLY A 327 -12.80 -5.60 9.15
N GLY A 328 -11.91 -6.59 9.08
CA GLY A 328 -12.22 -7.99 9.37
C GLY A 328 -12.25 -8.31 10.87
N ARG A 329 -12.25 -9.59 11.21
CA ARG A 329 -12.34 -10.10 12.59
C ARG A 329 -11.09 -10.81 13.06
N VAL A 330 -10.29 -11.36 12.14
CA VAL A 330 -9.07 -12.09 12.48
C VAL A 330 -7.98 -11.10 12.88
N GLY A 331 -7.61 -11.12 14.15
CA GLY A 331 -6.60 -10.25 14.76
C GLY A 331 -5.44 -11.04 15.37
N PRO A 332 -4.46 -10.35 15.97
CA PRO A 332 -3.28 -10.99 16.55
C PRO A 332 -3.59 -12.09 17.58
N GLN A 333 -4.71 -11.98 18.28
CA GLN A 333 -5.18 -12.96 19.27
C GLN A 333 -5.59 -14.32 18.68
N ASP A 334 -5.88 -14.37 17.38
CA ASP A 334 -6.29 -15.59 16.69
C ASP A 334 -5.10 -16.42 16.24
N PHE A 335 -3.89 -15.84 16.25
CA PHE A 335 -2.63 -16.50 15.93
C PHE A 335 -2.02 -17.13 17.18
N SER A 336 -1.22 -18.19 16.99
CA SER A 336 -0.56 -18.90 18.09
C SER A 336 0.52 -18.07 18.80
N SER A 337 1.14 -17.10 18.11
CA SER A 337 2.14 -16.19 18.69
C SER A 337 2.27 -14.89 17.88
N PRO A 338 2.83 -13.81 18.46
CA PRO A 338 3.08 -12.56 17.74
C PRO A 338 3.96 -12.71 16.50
N GLN A 339 4.83 -13.72 16.45
CA GLN A 339 5.72 -13.98 15.32
C GLN A 339 5.00 -14.62 14.13
N GLU A 340 3.84 -15.25 14.37
CA GLU A 340 3.03 -15.90 13.33
C GLU A 340 1.97 -14.95 12.75
N VAL A 341 1.79 -13.77 13.36
CA VAL A 341 0.86 -12.75 12.85
C VAL A 341 1.36 -12.25 11.50
N VAL A 342 0.57 -12.51 10.47
CA VAL A 342 0.91 -12.20 9.09
C VAL A 342 -0.30 -11.64 8.34
N HIS A 343 -0.02 -10.76 7.38
CA HIS A 343 -0.90 -10.39 6.28
C HIS A 343 -0.07 -10.59 5.01
N LEU A 344 -0.48 -11.51 4.12
CA LEU A 344 0.34 -11.97 3.01
C LEU A 344 -0.38 -11.92 1.67
N ASP A 345 0.01 -10.97 0.84
CA ASP A 345 -0.55 -10.76 -0.50
C ASP A 345 -0.01 -11.73 -1.55
N ARG A 346 -0.92 -12.35 -2.28
CA ARG A 346 -0.64 -13.13 -3.49
C ARG A 346 -1.11 -12.36 -4.72
N ILE A 347 -0.17 -11.74 -5.42
CA ILE A 347 -0.45 -10.86 -6.56
C ILE A 347 -0.58 -11.68 -7.84
N TYR A 348 -1.73 -11.60 -8.51
CA TYR A 348 -2.03 -12.32 -9.74
C TYR A 348 -1.61 -11.53 -10.98
N LEU A 349 -0.30 -11.45 -11.19
CA LEU A 349 0.32 -10.96 -12.40
C LEU A 349 1.27 -12.01 -12.96
N GLN A 350 1.40 -12.09 -14.28
CA GLN A 350 2.29 -13.07 -14.92
C GLN A 350 3.76 -12.90 -14.48
N ALA A 351 4.18 -11.68 -14.14
CA ALA A 351 5.53 -11.42 -13.66
C ALA A 351 5.79 -11.92 -12.22
N THR A 352 4.74 -12.10 -11.40
CA THR A 352 4.85 -12.56 -10.00
C THR A 352 4.48 -14.05 -9.87
N GLN A 353 3.55 -14.54 -10.68
CA GLN A 353 3.11 -15.94 -10.71
C GLN A 353 3.05 -16.45 -12.17
N PRO A 354 4.20 -16.74 -12.81
CA PRO A 354 4.29 -17.06 -14.24
C PRO A 354 3.41 -18.21 -14.73
N ARG A 355 3.12 -19.19 -13.86
CA ARG A 355 2.29 -20.35 -14.21
C ARG A 355 0.79 -20.07 -14.15
N ILE A 356 0.38 -18.98 -13.50
CA ILE A 356 -1.01 -18.70 -13.16
C ILE A 356 -1.48 -17.45 -13.91
N VAL A 357 -2.54 -17.59 -14.68
CA VAL A 357 -3.25 -16.48 -15.32
C VAL A 357 -4.60 -16.31 -14.63
N LEU A 358 -4.84 -15.14 -14.03
CA LEU A 358 -6.20 -14.74 -13.68
C LEU A 358 -6.96 -14.44 -14.98
N GLU A 359 -7.86 -15.33 -15.37
CA GLU A 359 -8.61 -15.22 -16.63
C GLU A 359 -9.73 -14.20 -16.54
N SER A 360 -10.48 -14.20 -15.43
CA SER A 360 -11.56 -13.24 -15.25
C SER A 360 -11.91 -13.02 -13.79
N VAL A 361 -12.46 -11.84 -13.51
CA VAL A 361 -13.18 -11.52 -12.27
C VAL A 361 -14.60 -11.13 -12.66
N THR A 362 -15.58 -11.83 -12.09
CA THR A 362 -17.00 -11.54 -12.29
C THR A 362 -17.67 -11.23 -10.95
N LEU A 363 -18.22 -10.02 -10.83
CA LEU A 363 -19.00 -9.63 -9.67
C LEU A 363 -20.42 -10.20 -9.77
N GLY A 364 -20.90 -10.81 -8.70
CA GLY A 364 -22.29 -11.23 -8.54
C GLY A 364 -23.05 -10.19 -7.72
N HIS A 365 -24.25 -9.84 -8.16
CA HIS A 365 -25.11 -8.86 -7.50
C HIS A 365 -26.43 -9.49 -7.04
N GLU A 366 -27.20 -8.70 -6.29
CA GLU A 366 -28.58 -9.06 -5.96
C GLU A 366 -29.37 -9.48 -7.20
N ARG A 367 -30.29 -10.43 -7.02
CA ARG A 367 -31.17 -10.97 -8.07
C ARG A 367 -30.42 -11.68 -9.21
N GLY A 368 -29.15 -12.03 -9.02
CA GLY A 368 -28.39 -12.89 -9.92
C GLY A 368 -27.76 -12.19 -11.11
N PHE A 369 -27.76 -10.85 -11.15
CA PHE A 369 -27.00 -10.11 -12.16
C PHE A 369 -25.50 -10.36 -11.98
N LYS A 370 -24.79 -10.57 -13.09
CA LYS A 370 -23.34 -10.79 -13.11
C LYS A 370 -22.66 -9.76 -14.00
N GLU A 371 -21.59 -9.15 -13.51
CA GLU A 371 -20.77 -8.18 -14.23
C GLU A 371 -19.33 -8.67 -14.31
N ARG A 372 -18.82 -8.94 -15.51
CA ARG A 372 -17.39 -9.19 -15.69
C ARG A 372 -16.63 -7.87 -15.69
N ILE A 373 -15.72 -7.70 -14.73
CA ILE A 373 -14.95 -6.45 -14.57
C ILE A 373 -13.49 -6.58 -15.00
N TYR A 374 -13.00 -7.81 -15.19
CA TYR A 374 -11.63 -8.11 -15.54
C TYR A 374 -11.58 -9.29 -16.49
N ASP A 375 -10.74 -9.22 -17.52
CA ASP A 375 -10.50 -10.29 -18.49
C ASP A 375 -9.02 -10.30 -18.92
N LYS A 376 -8.35 -11.43 -18.70
CA LYS A 376 -6.99 -11.75 -19.18
C LYS A 376 -5.97 -10.63 -18.99
N GLY A 377 -5.81 -10.16 -17.75
CA GLY A 377 -4.80 -9.13 -17.45
C GLY A 377 -5.29 -7.69 -17.51
N LYS A 378 -6.57 -7.44 -17.82
CA LYS A 378 -7.09 -6.09 -18.04
C LYS A 378 -8.43 -5.86 -17.36
N TYR A 379 -8.60 -4.68 -16.77
CA TYR A 379 -9.91 -4.20 -16.34
C TYR A 379 -10.77 -3.79 -17.54
N LEU A 380 -12.06 -4.10 -17.50
CA LEU A 380 -13.05 -3.80 -18.54
C LEU A 380 -13.87 -2.53 -18.26
N ILE A 381 -13.58 -1.84 -17.16
CA ILE A 381 -14.48 -0.88 -16.51
C ILE A 381 -13.89 0.54 -16.38
N PHE A 382 -12.71 0.79 -16.94
CA PHE A 382 -12.02 2.08 -16.84
C PHE A 382 -12.20 2.97 -18.06
#